data_AF-A0A0D9V078-F1
#
_entry.id   AF-A0A0D9V078-F1
#
_cell.length_a   1.000
_cell.length_b   1.000
_cell.length_c   1.000
_cell.angle_alpha   90.00
_cell.angle_beta   90.00
_cell.angle_gamma   90.00
#
_symmetry.space_group_name_H-M   'P 1'
#
loop_
_entity.id
_entity.type
_entity.pdbx_description
1 polymer ?
#
loop_
_entity_poly.entity_id
_entity_poly.type
_entity_poly.pdbx_seq_one_letter_code
_entity_poly.pdbx_strand_id
1 'polypeptide(L)'
;MRRSIRSRIRISYIEAIRRLPAAGLRTTLAQGVLVGGHCYGPPLKLPVHNILLNSIWYAAAFPLAAEDRIDVPIITANSLSRVVLRSLDGLIASLRHRCPSLSHDAAISRLYYARDDDVISSACTGEAAAFRVAAEAAQHPKPAAMAHFLRSVLPAVARDAESVLDSNMILSSDDILRLSATLAPSPLPDEVPQPPLRERRSKIVRIINDRRNNYKCWYEILLRLADAALREYAQQTGEQYELHTIYGETFLEDFDEPANYVHINFMASPSSCQDLQASHACFFAEVLVPPRVKRHEGQINLCCLVHPLPDDTDSCHGCLIENHIIDHPKGVSFCGKKHYEMDGNGYDWDWPSTADVDYRFFDPDKDVGLVEYLDGAITHAKAVRSLSTRNEDDSDDSSDDDDISSYSMQFV
;
A
#
# COMPACT_ATOMS: atom_id res chain seq x y z
N MET A 1 -1.98 17.23 13.63
CA MET A 1 -2.99 17.36 12.55
C MET A 1 -2.75 16.39 11.39
N ARG A 2 -1.62 16.47 10.66
CA ARG A 2 -1.36 15.58 9.50
C ARG A 2 -1.41 14.08 9.83
N ARG A 3 -0.80 13.66 10.96
CA ARG A 3 -0.83 12.27 11.47
C ARG A 3 -2.26 11.76 11.71
N SER A 4 -3.07 12.50 12.46
CA SER A 4 -4.50 12.19 12.65
C SER A 4 -5.30 12.08 11.34
N ILE A 5 -5.08 12.96 10.36
CA ILE A 5 -5.76 12.85 9.05
C ILE A 5 -5.32 11.56 8.33
N ARG A 6 -4.01 11.27 8.30
CA ARG A 6 -3.49 10.01 7.74
C ARG A 6 -4.12 8.80 8.43
N SER A 7 -4.27 8.83 9.75
CA SER A 7 -4.90 7.77 10.53
C SER A 7 -6.36 7.55 10.09
N ARG A 8 -7.17 8.60 9.97
CA ARG A 8 -8.56 8.50 9.45
C ARG A 8 -8.65 7.96 8.02
N ILE A 9 -7.77 8.41 7.12
CA ILE A 9 -7.69 7.91 5.75
C ILE A 9 -7.28 6.43 5.75
N ARG A 10 -6.28 6.03 6.55
CA ARG A 10 -5.84 4.63 6.70
C ARG A 10 -7.00 3.73 7.14
N ILE A 11 -7.79 4.14 8.13
CA ILE A 11 -8.98 3.38 8.56
C ILE A 11 -9.98 3.21 7.41
N SER A 12 -10.18 4.24 6.58
CA SER A 12 -11.03 4.13 5.39
C SER A 12 -10.50 3.11 4.37
N TYR A 13 -9.17 3.02 4.20
CA TYR A 13 -8.56 1.99 3.35
C TYR A 13 -8.70 0.59 3.94
N ILE A 14 -8.46 0.42 5.24
CA ILE A 14 -8.64 -0.86 5.93
C ILE A 14 -10.08 -1.34 5.78
N GLU A 15 -11.04 -0.43 5.95
CA GLU A 15 -12.44 -0.75 5.73
C GLU A 15 -12.71 -1.10 4.27
N ALA A 16 -12.21 -0.35 3.29
CA ALA A 16 -12.37 -0.71 1.88
C ALA A 16 -11.76 -2.10 1.57
N ILE A 17 -10.57 -2.41 2.08
CA ILE A 17 -9.91 -3.72 1.92
C ILE A 17 -10.78 -4.82 2.51
N ARG A 18 -11.30 -4.64 3.74
CA ARG A 18 -12.19 -5.60 4.42
C ARG A 18 -13.42 -5.95 3.58
N ARG A 19 -13.91 -4.99 2.79
CA ARG A 19 -15.13 -5.14 1.97
C ARG A 19 -14.88 -5.82 0.63
N LEU A 20 -13.63 -5.95 0.17
CA LEU A 20 -13.31 -6.56 -1.12
C LEU A 20 -13.17 -8.09 -1.01
N PRO A 21 -13.50 -8.86 -2.06
CA PRO A 21 -13.35 -10.31 -2.01
C PRO A 21 -11.88 -10.73 -2.03
N ALA A 22 -11.51 -11.70 -1.20
CA ALA A 22 -10.13 -12.18 -1.04
C ALA A 22 -9.47 -12.57 -2.37
N ALA A 23 -10.20 -13.27 -3.25
CA ALA A 23 -9.69 -13.70 -4.55
C ALA A 23 -9.35 -12.52 -5.47
N GLY A 24 -10.15 -11.45 -5.44
CA GLY A 24 -9.88 -10.24 -6.20
C GLY A 24 -8.71 -9.44 -5.62
N LEU A 25 -8.61 -9.33 -4.29
CA LEU A 25 -7.49 -8.68 -3.61
C LEU A 25 -6.14 -9.39 -3.85
N ARG A 26 -6.15 -10.72 -3.97
CA ARG A 26 -4.95 -11.48 -4.34
C ARG A 26 -4.41 -11.07 -5.70
N THR A 27 -5.26 -10.58 -6.60
CA THR A 27 -4.95 -10.33 -8.00
C THR A 27 -5.04 -8.83 -8.36
N THR A 28 -6.01 -8.42 -9.18
CA THR A 28 -6.10 -7.08 -9.77
C THR A 28 -6.66 -6.03 -8.82
N LEU A 29 -7.50 -6.39 -7.83
CA LEU A 29 -8.11 -5.38 -6.96
C LEU A 29 -7.09 -4.76 -6.01
N ALA A 30 -6.03 -5.47 -5.62
CA ALA A 30 -4.97 -4.85 -4.82
C ALA A 30 -4.21 -3.77 -5.61
N GLN A 31 -4.02 -3.95 -6.92
CA GLN A 31 -3.50 -2.89 -7.78
C GLN A 31 -4.47 -1.70 -7.79
N GLY A 32 -5.76 -1.99 -7.96
CA GLY A 32 -6.82 -0.98 -7.84
C GLY A 32 -6.72 -0.20 -6.52
N VAL A 33 -6.54 -0.87 -5.39
CA VAL A 33 -6.42 -0.24 -4.06
C VAL A 33 -5.15 0.61 -3.94
N LEU A 34 -4.00 0.06 -4.33
CA LEU A 34 -2.70 0.66 -4.04
C LEU A 34 -2.24 1.70 -5.07
N VAL A 35 -2.84 1.70 -6.26
CA VAL A 35 -2.46 2.56 -7.38
C VAL A 35 -3.55 3.56 -7.74
N GLY A 36 -4.79 3.10 -7.95
CA GLY A 36 -5.89 3.93 -8.43
C GLY A 36 -6.89 4.40 -7.37
N GLY A 37 -6.92 3.71 -6.23
CA GLY A 37 -7.98 3.71 -5.23
C GLY A 37 -8.01 4.89 -4.29
N HIS A 38 -7.71 6.10 -4.76
CA HIS A 38 -7.60 7.26 -3.89
C HIS A 38 -8.94 7.64 -3.23
N CYS A 39 -8.90 8.23 -2.04
CA CYS A 39 -10.12 8.53 -1.28
C CYS A 39 -10.85 9.82 -1.72
N TYR A 40 -10.33 10.54 -2.70
CA TYR A 40 -10.97 11.72 -3.29
C TYR A 40 -11.93 11.33 -4.42
N GLY A 41 -12.95 12.16 -4.64
CA GLY A 41 -13.97 11.92 -5.66
C GLY A 41 -15.12 12.92 -5.55
N PRO A 42 -16.17 12.80 -6.39
CA PRO A 42 -17.44 13.50 -6.19
C PRO A 42 -17.94 13.32 -4.75
N PRO A 43 -18.86 14.19 -4.28
CA PRO A 43 -19.36 14.09 -2.92
C PRO A 43 -20.24 12.84 -2.74
N LEU A 44 -19.61 11.69 -2.52
CA LEU A 44 -20.24 10.44 -2.07
C LEU A 44 -20.31 10.44 -0.54
N LYS A 45 -21.20 9.60 0.00
CA LYS A 45 -21.47 9.57 1.45
C LYS A 45 -20.23 9.32 2.33
N LEU A 46 -19.31 8.46 1.88
CA LEU A 46 -18.16 7.99 2.67
C LEU A 46 -16.87 7.94 1.82
N PRO A 47 -15.68 8.28 2.37
CA PRO A 47 -14.38 8.10 1.71
C PRO A 47 -14.13 6.66 1.28
N VAL A 48 -14.65 5.70 2.03
CA VAL A 48 -14.61 4.26 1.70
C VAL A 48 -15.24 3.99 0.33
N HIS A 49 -16.32 4.68 -0.04
CA HIS A 49 -16.96 4.51 -1.35
C HIS A 49 -16.08 5.03 -2.48
N ASN A 50 -15.43 6.19 -2.29
CA ASN A 50 -14.45 6.68 -3.27
C ASN A 50 -13.32 5.67 -3.45
N ILE A 51 -12.75 5.15 -2.37
CA ILE A 51 -11.68 4.14 -2.44
C ILE A 51 -12.17 2.93 -3.25
N LEU A 52 -13.30 2.32 -2.87
CA LEU A 52 -13.83 1.14 -3.54
C LEU A 52 -14.11 1.37 -5.03
N LEU A 53 -14.82 2.43 -5.38
CA LEU A 53 -15.19 2.69 -6.78
C LEU A 53 -13.98 3.06 -7.63
N ASN A 54 -13.05 3.85 -7.10
CA ASN A 54 -11.81 4.19 -7.79
C ASN A 54 -10.93 2.96 -7.98
N SER A 55 -10.85 2.06 -6.99
CA SER A 55 -10.11 0.80 -7.08
C SER A 55 -10.70 -0.15 -8.11
N ILE A 56 -12.01 -0.36 -8.09
CA ILE A 56 -12.70 -1.26 -9.02
C ILE A 56 -12.60 -0.71 -10.45
N TRP A 57 -12.83 0.60 -10.63
CA TRP A 57 -12.65 1.25 -11.91
C TRP A 57 -11.23 1.08 -12.43
N TYR A 58 -10.21 1.39 -11.63
CA TYR A 58 -8.82 1.32 -12.07
C TYR A 58 -8.40 -0.11 -12.44
N ALA A 59 -8.78 -1.10 -11.63
CA ALA A 59 -8.51 -2.50 -11.89
C ALA A 59 -9.18 -3.01 -13.19
N ALA A 60 -10.37 -2.50 -13.52
CA ALA A 60 -11.08 -2.84 -14.74
C ALA A 60 -10.55 -2.07 -15.97
N ALA A 61 -10.18 -0.79 -15.80
CA ALA A 61 -9.76 0.09 -16.88
C ALA A 61 -8.28 -0.09 -17.27
N PHE A 62 -7.43 -0.53 -16.35
CA PHE A 62 -5.99 -0.69 -16.59
C PHE A 62 -5.48 -2.03 -16.06
N PRO A 63 -6.04 -3.16 -16.54
CA PRO A 63 -5.65 -4.47 -16.05
C PRO A 63 -4.18 -4.76 -16.37
N LEU A 64 -3.42 -5.18 -15.35
CA LEU A 64 -2.08 -5.73 -15.56
C LEU A 64 -2.16 -7.15 -16.10
N ALA A 65 -1.20 -7.49 -16.96
CA ALA A 65 -0.98 -8.86 -17.41
C ALA A 65 -0.59 -9.76 -16.22
N ALA A 66 -0.92 -11.05 -16.31
CA ALA A 66 -0.73 -11.97 -15.19
C ALA A 66 0.77 -12.19 -14.87
N GLU A 67 1.63 -12.11 -15.88
CA GLU A 67 3.09 -12.19 -15.76
C GLU A 67 3.73 -10.99 -15.03
N ASP A 68 3.07 -9.83 -15.06
CA ASP A 68 3.60 -8.57 -14.54
C ASP A 68 3.20 -8.30 -13.09
N ARG A 69 2.34 -9.15 -12.50
CA ARG A 69 1.89 -9.02 -11.10
C ARG A 69 2.37 -10.16 -10.20
N ILE A 70 2.47 -9.88 -8.91
CA ILE A 70 2.66 -10.90 -7.87
C ILE A 70 1.32 -11.14 -7.17
N ASP A 71 0.71 -12.29 -7.43
CA ASP A 71 -0.60 -12.65 -6.91
C ASP A 71 -0.49 -13.17 -5.47
N VAL A 72 -0.84 -12.32 -4.49
CA VAL A 72 -0.65 -12.61 -3.07
C VAL A 72 -1.63 -11.82 -2.19
N PRO A 73 -2.17 -12.38 -1.08
CA PRO A 73 -3.08 -11.66 -0.20
C PRO A 73 -2.32 -10.78 0.81
N ILE A 74 -1.45 -9.89 0.33
CA ILE A 74 -0.63 -9.00 1.18
C ILE A 74 -0.66 -7.58 0.67
N ILE A 75 -1.07 -6.67 1.53
CA ILE A 75 -0.90 -5.23 1.41
C ILE A 75 0.10 -4.83 2.48
N THR A 76 1.29 -4.41 2.07
CA THR A 76 2.35 -4.05 3.03
C THR A 76 2.03 -2.73 3.73
N ALA A 77 2.59 -2.54 4.93
CA ALA A 77 2.46 -1.29 5.68
C ALA A 77 2.99 -0.10 4.88
N ASN A 78 4.04 -0.30 4.10
CA ASN A 78 4.64 0.72 3.24
C ASN A 78 3.72 1.06 2.05
N SER A 79 3.16 0.08 1.35
CA SER A 79 2.22 0.33 0.24
C SER A 79 0.94 1.02 0.73
N LEU A 80 0.42 0.60 1.90
CA LEU A 80 -0.75 1.24 2.51
C LEU A 80 -0.43 2.69 2.95
N SER A 81 0.72 2.93 3.57
CA SER A 81 1.15 4.28 3.98
C SER A 81 1.32 5.22 2.79
N ARG A 82 1.87 4.71 1.68
CA ARG A 82 2.01 5.44 0.43
C ARG A 82 0.67 5.90 -0.12
N VAL A 83 -0.30 4.99 -0.26
CA VAL A 83 -1.59 5.34 -0.85
C VAL A 83 -2.38 6.31 0.05
N VAL A 84 -2.24 6.17 1.37
CA VAL A 84 -2.79 7.11 2.36
C VAL A 84 -2.20 8.51 2.19
N LEU A 85 -0.87 8.62 2.07
CA LEU A 85 -0.17 9.89 1.88
C LEU A 85 -0.58 10.54 0.56
N ARG A 86 -0.52 9.80 -0.55
CA ARG A 86 -0.92 10.28 -1.87
C ARG A 86 -2.37 10.75 -1.91
N SER A 87 -3.27 10.06 -1.21
CA SER A 87 -4.67 10.48 -1.11
C SER A 87 -4.82 11.81 -0.36
N LEU A 88 -4.05 12.00 0.72
CA LEU A 88 -4.02 13.27 1.45
C LEU A 88 -3.47 14.40 0.58
N ASP A 89 -2.39 14.16 -0.16
CA ASP A 89 -1.79 15.16 -1.04
C ASP A 89 -2.77 15.56 -2.15
N GLY A 90 -3.49 14.60 -2.73
CA GLY A 90 -4.58 14.85 -3.69
C GLY A 90 -5.72 15.70 -3.10
N LEU A 91 -6.16 15.40 -1.88
CA LEU A 91 -7.19 16.19 -1.19
C LEU A 91 -6.73 17.64 -0.92
N ILE A 92 -5.49 17.82 -0.45
CA ILE A 92 -4.90 19.14 -0.20
C ILE A 92 -4.80 19.93 -1.51
N ALA A 93 -4.30 19.31 -2.57
CA ALA A 93 -4.14 19.96 -3.87
C ALA A 93 -5.48 20.38 -4.48
N SER A 94 -6.50 19.51 -4.40
CA SER A 94 -7.86 19.84 -4.84
C SER A 94 -8.46 21.01 -4.07
N LEU A 95 -8.30 21.03 -2.74
CA LEU A 95 -8.78 22.14 -1.90
C LEU A 95 -8.12 23.46 -2.27
N ARG A 96 -6.80 23.45 -2.45
CA ARG A 96 -6.03 24.65 -2.82
C ARG A 96 -6.33 25.11 -4.24
N HIS A 97 -6.64 24.20 -5.16
CA HIS A 97 -7.08 24.56 -6.50
C HIS A 97 -8.39 25.35 -6.48
N ARG A 98 -9.38 24.89 -5.70
CA ARG A 98 -10.69 25.55 -5.60
C ARG A 98 -10.68 26.80 -4.73
N CYS A 99 -9.71 26.90 -3.81
CA CYS A 99 -9.51 28.07 -2.97
C CYS A 99 -8.05 28.51 -3.06
N PRO A 100 -7.64 29.24 -4.14
CA PRO A 100 -6.25 29.64 -4.33
C PRO A 100 -5.65 30.50 -3.22
N SER A 101 -6.50 31.17 -2.43
CA SER A 101 -6.10 31.95 -1.25
C SER A 101 -5.75 31.09 -0.03
N LEU A 102 -6.05 29.78 -0.06
CA LEU A 102 -5.81 28.86 1.03
C LEU A 102 -4.34 28.43 1.06
N SER A 103 -3.66 28.69 2.18
CA SER A 103 -2.31 28.16 2.40
C SER A 103 -2.34 26.63 2.58
N HIS A 104 -1.18 25.99 2.46
CA HIS A 104 -1.05 24.56 2.70
C HIS A 104 -1.50 24.16 4.11
N ASP A 105 -1.04 24.90 5.13
CA ASP A 105 -1.42 24.65 6.53
C ASP A 105 -2.91 24.86 6.77
N ALA A 106 -3.50 25.90 6.15
CA ALA A 106 -4.93 26.15 6.27
C ALA A 106 -5.76 25.04 5.60
N ALA A 107 -5.26 24.43 4.52
CA ALA A 107 -5.89 23.26 3.91
C ALA A 107 -5.82 22.03 4.83
N ILE A 108 -4.67 21.78 5.46
CA ILE A 108 -4.51 20.72 6.47
C ILE A 108 -5.45 20.95 7.66
N SER A 109 -5.49 22.17 8.22
CA SER A 109 -6.39 22.49 9.32
C SER A 109 -7.85 22.28 8.93
N ARG A 110 -8.25 22.66 7.71
CA ARG A 110 -9.61 22.46 7.22
C ARG A 110 -9.96 20.97 7.11
N LEU A 111 -9.06 20.13 6.60
CA LEU A 111 -9.24 18.67 6.58
C LEU A 111 -9.25 18.06 7.99
N TYR A 112 -8.46 18.62 8.92
CA TYR A 112 -8.42 18.17 10.29
C TYR A 112 -9.74 18.42 11.03
N TYR A 113 -10.26 19.66 10.94
CA TYR A 113 -11.50 20.07 11.62
C TYR A 113 -12.78 19.67 10.91
N ALA A 114 -12.69 19.09 9.71
CA ALA A 114 -13.78 18.39 9.09
C ALA A 114 -14.30 17.31 10.05
N ARG A 115 -15.41 17.61 10.72
CA ARG A 115 -16.20 16.64 11.46
C ARG A 115 -17.01 15.90 10.40
N ASP A 116 -16.59 14.67 10.12
CA ASP A 116 -17.24 13.73 9.23
C ASP A 116 -17.16 14.09 7.73
N ASP A 117 -17.56 13.13 6.89
CA ASP A 117 -17.21 12.94 5.48
C ASP A 117 -17.47 14.12 4.53
N ASP A 118 -18.16 15.16 4.99
CA ASP A 118 -18.59 16.34 4.25
C ASP A 118 -17.46 17.17 3.65
N VAL A 119 -16.27 17.25 4.27
CA VAL A 119 -15.16 18.04 3.68
C VAL A 119 -14.31 17.20 2.73
N ILE A 120 -14.21 15.89 2.91
CA ILE A 120 -13.54 15.00 1.94
C ILE A 120 -14.40 14.88 0.69
N SER A 121 -15.72 14.70 0.87
CA SER A 121 -16.72 14.70 -0.20
C SER A 121 -16.80 16.09 -0.88
N SER A 122 -16.73 17.17 -0.10
CA SER A 122 -16.70 18.52 -0.63
C SER A 122 -15.34 18.90 -1.21
N ALA A 123 -14.21 18.27 -0.86
CA ALA A 123 -12.86 18.68 -1.28
C ALA A 123 -12.67 18.69 -2.80
N CYS A 124 -13.47 17.89 -3.51
CA CYS A 124 -13.36 17.65 -4.95
C CYS A 124 -14.73 17.81 -5.65
N THR A 125 -15.50 18.86 -5.33
CA THR A 125 -16.78 19.08 -6.03
C THR A 125 -16.56 19.53 -7.47
N GLY A 126 -17.20 18.83 -8.41
CA GLY A 126 -17.80 19.46 -9.58
C GLY A 126 -16.87 20.10 -10.60
N GLU A 127 -15.54 19.97 -10.51
CA GLU A 127 -14.57 20.52 -11.48
C GLU A 127 -13.55 19.48 -11.96
N ALA A 128 -13.53 19.21 -13.27
CA ALA A 128 -12.59 18.24 -13.87
C ALA A 128 -11.13 18.65 -13.64
N ALA A 129 -10.85 19.95 -13.60
CA ALA A 129 -9.53 20.49 -13.29
C ALA A 129 -9.09 20.15 -11.85
N ALA A 130 -10.00 20.26 -10.87
CA ALA A 130 -9.72 19.92 -9.48
C ALA A 130 -9.39 18.42 -9.32
N PHE A 131 -10.14 17.53 -9.99
CA PHE A 131 -9.84 16.10 -10.00
C PHE A 131 -8.49 15.78 -10.65
N ARG A 132 -8.14 16.47 -11.75
CA ARG A 132 -6.85 16.27 -12.40
C ARG A 132 -5.69 16.71 -11.50
N VAL A 133 -5.80 17.90 -10.89
CA VAL A 133 -4.80 18.42 -9.94
C VAL A 133 -4.66 17.50 -8.72
N ALA A 134 -5.78 16.96 -8.21
CA ALA A 134 -5.76 15.97 -7.13
C ALA A 134 -4.99 14.71 -7.56
N ALA A 135 -5.28 14.19 -8.76
CA ALA A 135 -4.66 12.99 -9.27
C ALA A 135 -3.17 13.18 -9.60
N GLU A 136 -2.77 14.35 -10.08
CA GLU A 136 -1.36 14.72 -10.28
C GLU A 136 -0.61 14.79 -8.94
N ALA A 137 -1.17 15.46 -7.93
CA ALA A 137 -0.56 15.56 -6.60
C ALA A 137 -0.51 14.21 -5.88
N ALA A 138 -1.51 13.35 -6.10
CA ALA A 138 -1.54 11.98 -5.61
C ALA A 138 -0.66 11.01 -6.43
N GLN A 139 0.03 11.50 -7.48
CA GLN A 139 0.86 10.70 -8.37
C GLN A 139 0.12 9.51 -9.00
N HIS A 140 -1.16 9.70 -9.31
CA HIS A 140 -1.95 8.70 -10.02
C HIS A 140 -1.34 8.47 -11.43
N PRO A 141 -1.13 7.23 -11.89
CA PRO A 141 -0.44 6.98 -13.17
C PRO A 141 -1.17 7.52 -14.41
N LYS A 142 -2.49 7.74 -14.30
CA LYS A 142 -3.35 8.22 -15.37
C LYS A 142 -4.24 9.37 -14.88
N PRO A 143 -3.67 10.56 -14.56
CA PRO A 143 -4.41 11.60 -13.87
C PRO A 143 -5.55 12.19 -14.72
N ALA A 144 -5.37 12.26 -16.05
CA ALA A 144 -6.41 12.68 -16.98
C ALA A 144 -7.58 11.67 -17.06
N ALA A 145 -7.28 10.37 -17.10
CA ALA A 145 -8.30 9.33 -17.13
C ALA A 145 -9.11 9.31 -15.82
N MET A 146 -8.43 9.45 -14.68
CA MET A 146 -9.08 9.56 -13.37
C MET A 146 -10.02 10.77 -13.32
N ALA A 147 -9.55 11.94 -13.76
CA ALA A 147 -10.38 13.14 -13.81
C ALA A 147 -11.60 12.97 -14.73
N HIS A 148 -11.43 12.32 -15.89
CA HIS A 148 -12.53 12.02 -16.80
C HIS A 148 -13.55 11.07 -16.17
N PHE A 149 -13.10 9.99 -15.54
CA PHE A 149 -13.94 9.03 -14.84
C PHE A 149 -14.78 9.70 -13.75
N LEU A 150 -14.13 10.44 -12.83
CA LEU A 150 -14.80 11.12 -11.72
C LEU A 150 -15.77 12.21 -12.19
N ARG A 151 -15.49 12.88 -13.31
CA ARG A 151 -16.36 13.93 -13.87
C ARG A 151 -17.52 13.37 -14.69
N SER A 152 -17.29 12.35 -15.50
CA SER A 152 -18.18 12.01 -16.61
C SER A 152 -18.88 10.68 -16.42
N VAL A 153 -18.19 9.68 -15.87
CA VAL A 153 -18.70 8.31 -15.75
C VAL A 153 -19.35 8.10 -14.39
N LEU A 154 -18.60 8.36 -13.31
CA LEU A 154 -19.05 8.07 -11.94
C LEU A 154 -20.39 8.77 -11.60
N PRO A 155 -20.63 10.05 -11.92
CA PRO A 155 -21.90 10.69 -11.59
C PRO A 155 -23.13 10.07 -12.25
N ALA A 156 -22.97 9.47 -13.44
CA ALA A 156 -24.07 8.83 -14.16
C ALA A 156 -24.53 7.53 -13.48
N VAL A 157 -23.63 6.85 -12.77
CA VAL A 157 -23.85 5.53 -12.18
C VAL A 157 -23.77 5.53 -10.65
N ALA A 158 -23.48 6.69 -10.04
CA ALA A 158 -23.22 6.83 -8.61
C ALA A 158 -24.33 6.24 -7.74
N ARG A 159 -25.61 6.49 -8.08
CA ARG A 159 -26.73 5.98 -7.28
C ARG A 159 -26.80 4.45 -7.27
N ASP A 160 -26.60 3.82 -8.42
CA ASP A 160 -26.66 2.36 -8.54
C ASP A 160 -25.43 1.74 -7.88
N ALA A 161 -24.27 2.35 -8.05
CA ALA A 161 -23.03 1.94 -7.40
C ALA A 161 -23.14 2.06 -5.87
N GLU A 162 -23.58 3.20 -5.34
CA GLU A 162 -23.83 3.41 -3.91
C GLU A 162 -24.87 2.42 -3.39
N SER A 163 -25.93 2.10 -4.14
CA SER A 163 -26.90 1.10 -3.73
C SER A 163 -26.27 -0.29 -3.55
N VAL A 164 -25.33 -0.68 -4.42
CA VAL A 164 -24.59 -1.96 -4.29
C VAL A 164 -23.68 -1.91 -3.08
N LEU A 165 -22.99 -0.78 -2.84
CA LEU A 165 -22.13 -0.61 -1.68
C LEU A 165 -22.93 -0.57 -0.37
N ASP A 166 -24.05 0.14 -0.30
CA ASP A 166 -24.87 0.27 0.91
C ASP A 166 -25.55 -1.05 1.29
N SER A 167 -25.86 -1.89 0.30
CA SER A 167 -26.54 -3.18 0.52
C SER A 167 -25.59 -4.29 0.96
N ASN A 168 -24.29 -4.14 0.71
CA ASN A 168 -23.30 -5.20 0.89
C ASN A 168 -22.17 -4.74 1.81
N MET A 169 -22.12 -5.37 3.00
CA MET A 169 -20.99 -5.22 3.91
C MET A 169 -19.71 -5.79 3.27
N ILE A 170 -19.77 -6.96 2.63
CA ILE A 170 -18.67 -7.54 1.86
C ILE A 170 -19.16 -7.72 0.43
N LEU A 171 -18.37 -7.25 -0.55
CA LEU A 171 -18.67 -7.37 -1.97
C LEU A 171 -18.35 -8.77 -2.46
N SER A 172 -19.34 -9.40 -3.11
CA SER A 172 -19.16 -10.66 -3.80
C SER A 172 -18.40 -10.48 -5.12
N SER A 173 -17.95 -11.58 -5.73
CA SER A 173 -17.35 -11.52 -7.08
C SER A 173 -18.35 -10.98 -8.11
N ASP A 174 -19.64 -11.29 -7.95
CA ASP A 174 -20.70 -10.78 -8.83
C ASP A 174 -20.91 -9.27 -8.67
N ASP A 175 -20.83 -8.76 -7.44
CA ASP A 175 -20.87 -7.31 -7.19
C ASP A 175 -19.68 -6.61 -7.87
N ILE A 176 -18.47 -7.17 -7.77
CA ILE A 176 -17.28 -6.64 -8.44
C ILE A 176 -17.44 -6.66 -9.96
N LEU A 177 -17.96 -7.75 -10.54
CA LEU A 177 -18.20 -7.84 -11.98
C LEU A 177 -19.24 -6.79 -12.44
N ARG A 178 -20.34 -6.66 -11.69
CA ARG A 178 -21.40 -5.68 -11.96
C ARG A 178 -20.87 -4.25 -11.89
N LEU A 179 -20.11 -3.91 -10.84
CA LEU A 179 -19.52 -2.58 -10.68
C LEU A 179 -18.48 -2.31 -11.76
N SER A 180 -17.60 -3.27 -12.05
CA SER A 180 -16.59 -3.16 -13.12
C SER A 180 -17.23 -2.83 -14.47
N ALA A 181 -18.26 -3.58 -14.87
CA ALA A 181 -18.97 -3.37 -16.14
C ALA A 181 -19.65 -1.99 -16.22
N THR A 182 -20.09 -1.46 -15.08
CA THR A 182 -20.78 -0.17 -15.00
C THR A 182 -19.81 1.02 -14.97
N LEU A 183 -18.69 0.87 -14.25
CA LEU A 183 -17.69 1.93 -14.04
C LEU A 183 -16.70 2.05 -15.20
N ALA A 184 -16.44 0.95 -15.91
CA ALA A 184 -15.48 0.90 -17.01
C ALA A 184 -16.12 0.22 -18.24
N PRO A 185 -17.13 0.84 -18.87
CA PRO A 185 -17.78 0.26 -20.04
C PRO A 185 -16.78 0.18 -21.22
N SER A 186 -16.86 -0.92 -21.98
CA SER A 186 -16.04 -1.12 -23.18
C SER A 186 -16.56 -0.31 -24.38
N PRO A 187 -15.70 0.28 -25.23
CA PRO A 187 -14.23 0.29 -25.13
C PRO A 187 -13.73 1.37 -24.16
N LEU A 188 -12.63 1.05 -23.48
CA LEU A 188 -11.88 2.01 -22.67
C LEU A 188 -11.32 3.13 -23.56
N PRO A 189 -11.05 4.34 -23.02
CA PRO A 189 -10.40 5.40 -23.81
C PRO A 189 -9.14 4.84 -24.46
N ASP A 190 -9.03 4.97 -25.79
CA ASP A 190 -7.87 4.48 -26.55
C ASP A 190 -6.59 5.09 -25.96
N GLU A 191 -5.83 4.26 -25.25
CA GLU A 191 -4.50 4.62 -24.83
C GLU A 191 -3.61 4.59 -26.07
N VAL A 192 -2.92 5.70 -26.36
CA VAL A 192 -1.92 5.72 -27.42
C VAL A 192 -0.90 4.63 -27.08
N PRO A 193 -0.69 3.62 -27.94
CA PRO A 193 0.27 2.57 -27.67
C PRO A 193 1.63 3.22 -27.41
N GLN A 194 2.12 3.11 -26.17
CA GLN A 194 3.50 3.48 -25.92
C GLN A 194 4.37 2.41 -26.58
N PRO A 195 5.42 2.80 -27.32
CA PRO A 195 6.34 1.83 -27.88
C PRO A 195 6.89 0.99 -26.72
N PRO A 196 6.80 -0.36 -26.79
CA PRO A 196 7.25 -1.21 -25.71
C PRO A 196 8.72 -0.91 -25.43
N LEU A 197 9.05 -0.56 -24.19
CA LEU A 197 10.44 -0.32 -23.78
C LEU A 197 11.23 -1.62 -23.62
N ARG A 198 10.80 -2.71 -24.27
CA ARG A 198 11.38 -4.07 -24.22
C ARG A 198 12.78 -4.20 -24.82
N GLU A 199 13.46 -3.11 -25.17
CA GLU A 199 14.87 -3.12 -25.58
C GLU A 199 15.84 -2.53 -24.54
N ARG A 200 15.40 -2.05 -23.37
CA ARG A 200 16.31 -1.40 -22.40
C ARG A 200 16.92 -2.37 -21.37
N ARG A 201 18.21 -2.66 -21.58
CA ARG A 201 19.25 -3.02 -20.60
C ARG A 201 18.93 -4.23 -19.70
N SER A 202 19.30 -5.43 -20.18
CA SER A 202 19.18 -6.73 -19.48
C SER A 202 19.57 -6.70 -17.99
N LYS A 203 20.56 -5.89 -17.61
CA LYS A 203 21.01 -5.74 -16.22
C LYS A 203 19.96 -5.13 -15.28
N ILE A 204 19.17 -4.15 -15.73
CA ILE A 204 18.13 -3.50 -14.91
C ILE A 204 16.94 -4.44 -14.73
N VAL A 205 16.52 -5.09 -15.82
CA VAL A 205 15.47 -6.12 -15.77
C VAL A 205 15.84 -7.22 -14.78
N ARG A 206 17.11 -7.66 -14.76
CA ARG A 206 17.60 -8.62 -13.77
C ARG A 206 17.46 -8.10 -12.34
N ILE A 207 17.92 -6.87 -12.05
CA ILE A 207 17.80 -6.26 -10.71
C ILE A 207 16.34 -6.19 -10.24
N ILE A 208 15.43 -5.80 -11.12
CA ILE A 208 14.00 -5.69 -10.79
C ILE A 208 13.42 -7.08 -10.53
N ASN A 209 13.75 -8.08 -11.35
CA ASN A 209 13.32 -9.45 -11.12
C ASN A 209 13.89 -10.02 -9.83
N ASP A 210 15.15 -9.74 -9.49
CA ASP A 210 15.77 -10.15 -8.23
C ASP A 210 15.04 -9.53 -7.04
N ARG A 211 14.73 -8.23 -7.08
CA ARG A 211 13.91 -7.56 -6.06
C ARG A 211 12.52 -8.17 -5.94
N ARG A 212 11.83 -8.42 -7.06
CA ARG A 212 10.51 -9.08 -7.08
C ARG A 212 10.57 -10.49 -6.50
N ASN A 213 11.63 -11.25 -6.78
CA ASN A 213 11.84 -12.58 -6.20
C ASN A 213 12.09 -12.52 -4.69
N ASN A 214 12.84 -11.53 -4.21
CA ASN A 214 13.02 -11.30 -2.77
C ASN A 214 11.67 -10.98 -2.09
N TYR A 215 10.85 -10.11 -2.69
CA TYR A 215 9.49 -9.83 -2.20
C TYR A 215 8.61 -11.08 -2.18
N LYS A 216 8.65 -11.94 -3.22
CA LYS A 216 7.91 -13.21 -3.22
C LYS A 216 8.31 -14.09 -2.05
N CYS A 217 9.62 -14.27 -1.83
CA CYS A 217 10.12 -15.05 -0.70
C CYS A 217 9.68 -14.45 0.64
N TRP A 218 9.71 -13.13 0.76
CA TRP A 218 9.27 -12.43 1.96
C TRP A 218 7.77 -12.60 2.22
N TYR A 219 6.95 -12.45 1.19
CA TYR A 219 5.51 -12.67 1.27
C TYR A 219 5.16 -14.09 1.70
N GLU A 220 5.84 -15.10 1.18
CA GLU A 220 5.66 -16.48 1.65
C GLU A 220 5.95 -16.64 3.15
N ILE A 221 6.96 -15.94 3.67
CA ILE A 221 7.27 -15.95 5.11
C ILE A 221 6.13 -15.32 5.89
N LEU A 222 5.69 -14.11 5.51
CA LEU A 222 4.58 -13.41 6.17
C LEU A 222 3.29 -14.25 6.22
N LEU A 223 2.95 -14.92 5.11
CA LEU A 223 1.77 -15.80 5.08
C LEU A 223 1.90 -16.97 6.06
N ARG A 224 3.07 -17.64 6.10
CA ARG A 224 3.31 -18.73 7.05
C ARG A 224 3.21 -18.25 8.50
N LEU A 225 3.69 -17.04 8.79
CA LEU A 225 3.61 -16.45 10.12
C LEU A 225 2.16 -16.11 10.51
N ALA A 226 1.38 -15.52 9.60
CA ALA A 226 -0.04 -15.24 9.84
C ALA A 226 -0.84 -16.54 10.04
N ASP A 227 -0.59 -17.56 9.24
CA ASP A 227 -1.24 -18.88 9.39
C ASP A 227 -0.85 -19.54 10.72
N ALA A 228 0.42 -19.42 11.14
CA ALA A 228 0.87 -19.92 12.44
C ALA A 228 0.20 -19.16 13.59
N ALA A 229 0.09 -17.84 13.49
CA ALA A 229 -0.60 -17.02 14.49
C ALA A 229 -2.09 -17.40 14.62
N LEU A 230 -2.78 -17.65 13.49
CA LEU A 230 -4.16 -18.12 13.49
C LEU A 230 -4.32 -19.51 14.13
N ARG A 231 -3.38 -20.43 13.88
CA ARG A 231 -3.39 -21.76 14.54
C ARG A 231 -3.19 -21.65 16.05
N GLU A 232 -2.26 -20.80 16.50
CA GLU A 232 -2.04 -20.56 17.93
C GLU A 232 -3.27 -19.90 18.58
N TYR A 233 -3.88 -18.92 17.92
CA TYR A 233 -5.12 -18.31 18.39
C TYR A 233 -6.26 -19.34 18.53
N ALA A 234 -6.41 -20.23 17.55
CA ALA A 234 -7.41 -21.29 17.59
C ALA A 234 -7.15 -22.30 18.72
N GLN A 235 -5.89 -22.61 19.03
CA GLN A 235 -5.55 -23.47 20.17
C GLN A 235 -5.90 -22.80 21.51
N GLN A 236 -5.71 -21.49 21.63
CA GLN A 236 -5.97 -20.73 22.85
C GLN A 236 -7.46 -20.48 23.10
N THR A 237 -8.23 -20.21 22.05
CA THR A 237 -9.63 -19.76 22.16
C THR A 237 -10.66 -20.79 21.72
N GLY A 238 -10.26 -21.78 20.92
CA GLY A 238 -11.16 -22.71 20.23
C GLY A 238 -11.78 -22.15 18.95
N GLU A 239 -11.57 -20.86 18.61
CA GLU A 239 -12.14 -20.24 17.42
C GLU A 239 -11.21 -20.38 16.20
N GLN A 240 -11.75 -20.87 15.08
CA GLN A 240 -11.00 -21.06 13.84
C GLN A 240 -11.29 -19.95 12.85
N TYR A 241 -10.23 -19.43 12.24
CA TYR A 241 -10.31 -18.40 11.21
C TYR A 241 -9.45 -18.77 9.99
N GLU A 242 -9.89 -18.31 8.81
CA GLU A 242 -9.16 -18.39 7.55
C GLU A 242 -8.63 -17.01 7.15
N LEU A 243 -7.36 -16.94 6.75
CA LEU A 243 -6.70 -15.71 6.36
C LEU A 243 -7.37 -15.08 5.12
N HIS A 244 -7.81 -13.83 5.28
CA HIS A 244 -8.32 -13.01 4.21
C HIS A 244 -7.19 -12.26 3.49
N THR A 245 -6.46 -11.40 4.20
CA THR A 245 -5.36 -10.57 3.68
C THR A 245 -4.52 -10.03 4.83
N ILE A 246 -3.19 -10.02 4.67
CA ILE A 246 -2.27 -9.25 5.51
C ILE A 246 -2.35 -7.79 5.07
N TYR A 247 -2.47 -6.85 6.00
CA TYR A 247 -2.63 -5.42 5.68
C TYR A 247 -1.60 -4.52 6.40
N GLY A 248 -0.58 -5.13 6.98
CA GLY A 248 0.59 -4.41 7.49
C GLY A 248 1.57 -5.33 8.20
N GLU A 249 2.83 -4.96 8.13
CA GLU A 249 3.95 -5.59 8.81
C GLU A 249 4.94 -4.52 9.26
N THR A 250 5.62 -4.74 10.38
CA THR A 250 6.75 -3.91 10.79
C THR A 250 7.81 -4.76 11.47
N PHE A 251 9.06 -4.32 11.33
CA PHE A 251 10.22 -4.98 11.90
C PHE A 251 10.70 -4.24 13.14
N LEU A 252 11.13 -5.02 14.11
CA LEU A 252 11.63 -4.54 15.38
C LEU A 252 12.91 -5.28 15.69
N GLU A 253 14.02 -4.56 15.70
CA GLU A 253 15.24 -5.02 16.34
C GLU A 253 15.17 -4.60 17.80
N ASP A 254 15.21 -5.57 18.72
CA ASP A 254 15.42 -5.25 20.12
C ASP A 254 16.91 -4.89 20.30
N PHE A 255 17.19 -3.68 20.78
CA PHE A 255 18.57 -3.26 21.01
C PHE A 255 19.15 -3.87 22.29
N ASP A 256 18.29 -4.34 23.20
CA ASP A 256 18.71 -4.90 24.49
C ASP A 256 18.95 -6.43 24.41
N GLU A 257 18.31 -7.12 23.47
CA GLU A 257 18.50 -8.55 23.19
C GLU A 257 18.68 -8.79 21.68
N PRO A 258 19.54 -9.70 21.20
CA PRO A 258 19.71 -9.99 19.77
C PRO A 258 18.53 -10.79 19.19
N ALA A 259 17.31 -10.28 19.40
CA ALA A 259 16.04 -10.85 19.03
C ALA A 259 15.34 -9.91 18.05
N ASN A 260 14.94 -10.47 16.90
CA ASN A 260 14.20 -9.73 15.89
C ASN A 260 12.72 -10.10 16.02
N TYR A 261 11.87 -9.09 16.09
CA TYR A 261 10.43 -9.25 16.12
C TYR A 261 9.82 -8.77 14.82
N VAL A 262 8.78 -9.47 14.38
CA VAL A 262 7.90 -9.00 13.32
C VAL A 262 6.52 -8.83 13.92
N HIS A 263 5.97 -7.64 13.79
CA HIS A 263 4.57 -7.40 14.07
C HIS A 263 3.79 -7.46 12.77
N ILE A 264 2.67 -8.17 12.77
CA ILE A 264 1.85 -8.39 11.58
C ILE A 264 0.40 -8.06 11.90
N ASN A 265 -0.23 -7.31 11.00
CA ASN A 265 -1.68 -7.15 10.97
C ASN A 265 -2.28 -7.93 9.81
N PHE A 266 -3.34 -8.67 10.10
CA PHE A 266 -4.06 -9.41 9.10
C PHE A 266 -5.55 -9.49 9.40
N MET A 267 -6.34 -9.66 8.35
CA MET A 267 -7.77 -9.90 8.42
C MET A 267 -8.04 -11.39 8.25
N ALA A 268 -9.02 -11.92 8.97
CA ALA A 268 -9.44 -13.30 8.82
C ALA A 268 -10.95 -13.46 9.03
N SER A 269 -11.53 -14.46 8.37
CA SER A 269 -12.94 -14.82 8.50
C SER A 269 -13.11 -16.05 9.37
N PRO A 270 -14.16 -16.15 10.21
CA PRO A 270 -14.45 -17.37 10.94
C PRO A 270 -14.67 -18.55 9.98
N SER A 271 -13.96 -19.66 10.18
CA SER A 271 -14.01 -20.84 9.29
C SER A 271 -15.33 -21.62 9.38
N SER A 272 -16.06 -21.46 10.50
CA SER A 272 -17.31 -22.18 10.78
C SER A 272 -18.56 -21.46 10.30
N CYS A 273 -18.45 -20.20 9.88
CA CYS A 273 -19.59 -19.39 9.49
C CYS A 273 -19.86 -19.54 7.98
N GLN A 274 -20.99 -20.18 7.65
CA GLN A 274 -21.50 -20.22 6.26
C GLN A 274 -22.15 -18.88 5.84
N ASP A 275 -22.24 -17.91 6.75
CA ASP A 275 -22.76 -16.58 6.44
C ASP A 275 -21.75 -15.82 5.59
N LEU A 276 -22.09 -15.69 4.30
CA LEU A 276 -21.39 -14.90 3.28
C LEU A 276 -21.25 -13.40 3.64
N GLN A 277 -21.79 -12.96 4.79
CA GLN A 277 -21.77 -11.59 5.28
C GLN A 277 -21.02 -11.40 6.61
N ALA A 278 -20.41 -12.45 7.17
CA ALA A 278 -19.61 -12.32 8.39
C ALA A 278 -18.40 -11.39 8.14
N SER A 279 -18.35 -10.27 8.86
CA SER A 279 -17.27 -9.27 8.74
C SER A 279 -15.92 -9.89 9.08
N HIS A 280 -14.88 -9.61 8.28
CA HIS A 280 -13.52 -10.01 8.58
C HIS A 280 -13.02 -9.35 9.88
N ALA A 281 -12.55 -10.18 10.82
CA ALA A 281 -11.92 -9.73 12.04
C ALA A 281 -10.46 -9.31 11.77
N CYS A 282 -9.99 -8.27 12.45
CA CYS A 282 -8.59 -7.85 12.39
C CYS A 282 -7.80 -8.45 13.54
N PHE A 283 -6.59 -8.89 13.24
CA PHE A 283 -5.66 -9.48 14.18
C PHE A 283 -4.35 -8.72 14.20
N PHE A 284 -3.72 -8.73 15.37
CA PHE A 284 -2.32 -8.42 15.55
C PHE A 284 -1.59 -9.67 16.00
N ALA A 285 -0.44 -9.94 15.39
CA ALA A 285 0.49 -10.94 15.85
C ALA A 285 1.88 -10.36 16.08
N GLU A 286 2.50 -10.75 17.19
CA GLU A 286 3.92 -10.55 17.44
C GLU A 286 4.63 -11.89 17.29
N VAL A 287 5.65 -11.90 16.45
CA VAL A 287 6.43 -13.08 16.13
C VAL A 287 7.89 -12.82 16.43
N LEU A 288 8.49 -13.67 17.26
CA LEU A 288 9.93 -13.73 17.44
C LEU A 288 10.56 -14.50 16.28
N VAL A 289 11.50 -13.86 15.58
CA VAL A 289 12.25 -14.42 14.46
C VAL A 289 13.66 -14.77 14.93
N PRO A 290 14.03 -16.07 14.99
CA PRO A 290 15.36 -16.48 15.42
C PRO A 290 16.48 -15.97 14.50
N PRO A 291 17.65 -15.56 15.03
CA PRO A 291 18.77 -15.01 14.24
C PRO A 291 19.36 -15.96 13.19
N ARG A 292 19.14 -17.27 13.35
CA ARG A 292 19.60 -18.29 12.40
C ARG A 292 18.39 -18.82 11.65
N VAL A 293 18.35 -18.47 10.36
CA VAL A 293 17.36 -18.81 9.33
C VAL A 293 17.22 -20.33 9.12
N LYS A 294 16.81 -21.08 10.14
CA LYS A 294 16.03 -22.29 9.92
C LYS A 294 14.62 -21.79 9.67
N ARG A 295 14.28 -21.65 8.38
CA ARG A 295 13.08 -21.05 7.78
C ARG A 295 11.72 -21.64 8.22
N HIS A 296 11.64 -22.26 9.39
CA HIS A 296 10.53 -23.16 9.69
C HIS A 296 9.60 -22.67 10.79
N GLU A 297 10.04 -22.03 11.87
CA GLU A 297 9.11 -21.73 12.97
C GLU A 297 9.52 -20.44 13.68
N GLY A 298 9.00 -19.29 13.23
CA GLY A 298 8.95 -18.10 14.08
C GLY A 298 8.06 -18.42 15.29
N GLN A 299 8.49 -18.03 16.49
CA GLN A 299 7.72 -18.29 17.69
C GLN A 299 6.64 -17.20 17.81
N ILE A 300 5.37 -17.61 17.78
CA ILE A 300 4.25 -16.68 18.00
C ILE A 300 4.22 -16.35 19.49
N ASN A 301 4.52 -15.10 19.82
CA ASN A 301 4.48 -14.61 21.20
C ASN A 301 3.08 -14.13 21.58
N LEU A 302 2.40 -13.51 20.63
CA LEU A 302 1.06 -12.96 20.82
C LEU A 302 0.29 -13.07 19.52
N CYS A 303 -0.97 -13.47 19.60
CA CYS A 303 -1.95 -13.29 18.54
C CYS A 303 -3.28 -12.89 19.19
N CYS A 304 -3.85 -11.75 18.79
CA CYS A 304 -5.09 -11.25 19.38
C CYS A 304 -5.89 -10.39 18.41
N LEU A 305 -7.17 -10.20 18.73
CA LEU A 305 -8.04 -9.30 17.97
C LEU A 305 -7.64 -7.85 18.20
N VAL A 306 -7.68 -7.06 17.14
CA VAL A 306 -7.50 -5.62 17.18
C VAL A 306 -8.64 -4.91 16.47
N HIS A 307 -8.96 -3.72 16.98
CA HIS A 307 -9.93 -2.82 16.37
C HIS A 307 -9.18 -1.63 15.78
N PRO A 308 -9.02 -1.56 14.45
CA PRO A 308 -8.42 -0.40 13.81
C PRO A 308 -9.23 0.85 14.15
N LEU A 309 -8.58 1.79 14.84
CA LEU A 309 -9.18 3.06 15.25
C LEU A 309 -8.27 4.20 14.82
N PRO A 310 -8.83 5.39 14.54
CA PRO A 310 -8.02 6.58 14.28
C PRO A 310 -7.39 7.05 15.60
N ASP A 311 -6.32 6.38 16.01
CA ASP A 311 -5.55 6.72 17.21
C ASP A 311 -4.20 7.30 16.82
N ASP A 312 -3.76 8.31 17.57
CA ASP A 312 -2.45 8.96 17.41
C ASP A 312 -1.44 8.45 18.47
N THR A 313 -1.88 7.64 19.45
CA THR A 313 -1.17 7.46 20.72
C THR A 313 -0.24 6.26 20.84
N ASP A 314 -0.40 5.19 20.05
CA ASP A 314 0.38 3.95 20.22
C ASP A 314 1.09 3.50 18.93
N SER A 315 2.30 4.03 18.69
CA SER A 315 3.22 3.50 17.68
C SER A 315 4.39 2.78 18.35
N CYS A 316 4.61 1.51 18.01
CA CYS A 316 5.82 0.79 18.41
C CYS A 316 7.06 1.41 17.75
N HIS A 317 8.24 1.04 18.24
CA HIS A 317 9.51 1.55 17.71
C HIS A 317 9.71 1.27 16.21
N GLY A 318 9.26 0.12 15.71
CA GLY A 318 9.34 -0.26 14.29
C GLY A 318 8.50 0.66 13.42
N CYS A 319 7.24 0.91 13.80
CA CYS A 319 6.38 1.89 13.13
C CYS A 319 7.01 3.29 13.10
N LEU A 320 7.71 3.67 14.16
CA LEU A 320 8.38 4.96 14.27
C LEU A 320 9.58 5.06 13.33
N ILE A 321 10.43 4.03 13.28
CA ILE A 321 11.60 3.97 12.37
C ILE A 321 11.13 3.96 10.90
N GLU A 322 10.17 3.09 10.59
CA GLU A 322 9.72 2.84 9.23
C GLU A 322 8.68 3.87 8.73
N ASN A 323 8.26 4.81 9.60
CA ASN A 323 7.29 5.87 9.30
C ASN A 323 5.94 5.36 8.72
N HIS A 324 5.54 4.15 9.09
CA HIS A 324 4.25 3.55 8.77
C HIS A 324 3.45 3.25 10.04
N ILE A 325 2.19 2.82 9.87
CA ILE A 325 1.29 2.53 10.98
C ILE A 325 0.73 1.12 10.83
N ILE A 326 0.94 0.31 11.87
CA ILE A 326 0.20 -0.92 12.13
C ILE A 326 -0.66 -0.76 13.39
N ASP A 327 -1.77 -1.48 13.47
CA ASP A 327 -2.70 -1.50 14.60
C ASP A 327 -2.14 -2.37 15.73
N HIS A 328 -1.97 -1.78 16.91
CA HIS A 328 -1.51 -2.47 18.11
C HIS A 328 -2.68 -2.74 19.07
N PRO A 329 -2.65 -3.84 19.83
CA PRO A 329 -3.66 -4.13 20.84
C PRO A 329 -3.57 -3.17 22.03
N LYS A 330 -4.72 -2.67 22.50
CA LYS A 330 -4.81 -1.82 23.68
C LYS A 330 -4.72 -2.64 24.96
N GLY A 331 -3.94 -2.16 25.93
CA GLY A 331 -3.82 -2.81 27.24
C GLY A 331 -3.05 -4.13 27.26
N VAL A 332 -2.45 -4.53 26.14
CA VAL A 332 -1.60 -5.73 26.04
C VAL A 332 -0.13 -5.32 25.93
N SER A 333 0.76 -6.11 26.53
CA SER A 333 2.21 -5.93 26.45
C SER A 333 2.77 -6.65 25.24
N PHE A 334 3.67 -5.99 24.51
CA PHE A 334 4.38 -6.51 23.35
C PHE A 334 5.73 -5.77 23.21
N CYS A 335 6.70 -6.35 22.51
CA CYS A 335 8.04 -5.80 22.32
C CYS A 335 8.03 -4.51 21.48
N GLY A 336 8.96 -3.59 21.77
CA GLY A 336 9.04 -2.31 21.05
C GLY A 336 8.05 -1.23 21.52
N LYS A 337 7.22 -1.51 22.54
CA LYS A 337 6.40 -0.51 23.24
C LYS A 337 7.26 0.30 24.22
N LYS A 338 8.24 1.04 23.71
CA LYS A 338 8.98 2.05 24.48
C LYS A 338 8.36 3.42 24.17
N HIS A 339 7.89 4.12 25.20
CA HIS A 339 7.39 5.49 25.10
C HIS A 339 8.54 6.44 24.73
N TYR A 340 8.87 6.53 23.44
CA TYR A 340 9.72 7.60 22.95
C TYR A 340 8.82 8.77 22.59
N GLU A 341 8.79 9.80 23.44
CA GLU A 341 8.38 11.14 23.00
C GLU A 341 9.40 11.56 21.94
N MET A 342 9.00 11.57 20.68
CA MET A 342 9.84 12.15 19.64
C MET A 342 9.88 13.66 19.85
N ASP A 343 11.09 14.20 20.00
CA ASP A 343 11.34 15.63 19.98
C ASP A 343 10.64 16.26 18.77
N GLY A 344 9.87 17.31 19.00
CA GLY A 344 9.01 17.99 18.01
C GLY A 344 9.73 18.64 16.83
N ASN A 345 10.97 18.26 16.54
CA ASN A 345 11.64 18.57 15.28
C ASN A 345 11.06 17.66 14.21
N GLY A 346 10.09 18.21 13.47
CA GLY A 346 9.62 17.65 12.22
C GLY A 346 10.80 17.45 11.28
N TYR A 347 11.27 16.20 11.20
CA TYR A 347 11.92 15.74 10.00
C TYR A 347 10.92 15.98 8.88
N ASP A 348 11.31 16.81 7.94
CA ASP A 348 10.59 17.01 6.69
C ASP A 348 10.66 15.67 5.96
N TRP A 349 9.62 14.85 6.15
CA TRP A 349 9.51 13.47 5.65
C TRP A 349 9.31 13.40 4.12
N ASP A 350 9.86 14.35 3.39
CA ASP A 350 9.87 14.40 1.94
C ASP A 350 11.01 13.50 1.43
N TRP A 351 10.78 12.18 1.45
CA TRP A 351 11.72 11.23 0.87
C TRP A 351 11.80 11.39 -0.67
N PRO A 352 13.00 11.43 -1.28
CA PRO A 352 13.14 11.48 -2.73
C PRO A 352 12.96 10.10 -3.41
N SER A 353 11.93 10.02 -4.24
CA SER A 353 11.88 9.47 -5.62
C SER A 353 12.24 8.01 -5.96
N THR A 354 12.68 7.14 -5.04
CA THR A 354 13.07 5.76 -5.42
C THR A 354 12.37 4.65 -4.65
N ALA A 355 11.82 5.00 -3.49
CA ALA A 355 10.95 4.14 -2.70
C ALA A 355 9.49 4.22 -3.17
N ASP A 356 9.21 4.78 -4.36
CA ASP A 356 7.85 5.12 -4.81
C ASP A 356 7.14 4.11 -5.72
N VAL A 357 7.85 3.01 -6.00
CA VAL A 357 7.38 1.92 -6.84
C VAL A 357 6.98 0.75 -5.96
N ASP A 358 5.75 0.29 -6.14
CA ASP A 358 5.32 -0.99 -5.59
C ASP A 358 5.75 -2.10 -6.55
N TYR A 359 6.85 -2.81 -6.20
CA TYR A 359 7.38 -3.91 -7.01
C TYR A 359 6.38 -5.05 -7.23
N ARG A 360 5.29 -5.11 -6.45
CA ARG A 360 4.18 -6.04 -6.68
C ARG A 360 3.50 -5.81 -8.03
N PHE A 361 3.45 -4.55 -8.48
CA PHE A 361 2.76 -4.09 -9.69
C PHE A 361 3.69 -3.34 -10.65
N PHE A 362 4.99 -3.56 -10.56
CA PHE A 362 5.97 -2.92 -11.43
C PHE A 362 5.63 -3.20 -12.90
N ASP A 363 5.48 -2.14 -13.67
CA ASP A 363 5.20 -2.15 -15.10
C ASP A 363 6.33 -1.42 -15.83
N PRO A 364 7.15 -2.12 -16.64
CA PRO A 364 8.33 -1.52 -17.27
C PRO A 364 7.99 -0.38 -18.24
N ASP A 365 6.79 -0.36 -18.80
CA ASP A 365 6.35 0.67 -19.72
C ASP A 365 5.79 1.90 -18.99
N LYS A 366 5.34 1.73 -17.72
CA LYS A 366 4.80 2.82 -16.90
C LYS A 366 5.79 3.38 -15.87
N ASP A 367 6.71 2.56 -15.38
CA ASP A 367 7.68 2.91 -14.32
C ASP A 367 9.05 3.33 -14.88
N VAL A 368 9.04 4.04 -16.01
CA VAL A 368 10.25 4.46 -16.75
C VAL A 368 11.20 5.27 -15.87
N GLY A 369 10.67 6.09 -14.96
CA GLY A 369 11.47 6.89 -14.03
C GLY A 369 12.34 6.04 -13.11
N LEU A 370 11.83 4.89 -12.62
CA LEU A 370 12.63 3.98 -11.80
C LEU A 370 13.73 3.32 -12.64
N VAL A 371 13.41 2.91 -13.86
CA VAL A 371 14.39 2.30 -14.79
C VAL A 371 15.53 3.28 -15.07
N GLU A 372 15.22 4.54 -15.36
CA GLU A 372 16.21 5.59 -15.62
C GLU A 372 17.04 5.92 -14.37
N TYR A 373 16.42 5.94 -13.19
CA TYR A 373 17.14 6.12 -11.92
C TYR A 373 18.15 4.99 -11.67
N LEU A 374 17.71 3.73 -11.76
CA LEU A 374 18.58 2.57 -11.52
C LEU A 374 19.73 2.55 -12.52
N ASP A 375 19.47 2.94 -13.76
CA ASP A 375 20.49 3.06 -14.79
C ASP A 375 21.57 4.11 -14.44
N GLY A 376 21.13 5.29 -14.00
CA GLY A 376 22.01 6.35 -13.54
C GLY A 376 22.87 5.90 -12.35
N ALA A 377 22.26 5.22 -11.37
CA ALA A 377 22.94 4.70 -10.20
C ALA A 377 24.02 3.66 -10.56
N ILE A 378 23.71 2.72 -11.47
CA ILE A 378 24.67 1.71 -11.96
C ILE A 378 25.84 2.39 -12.69
N THR A 379 25.53 3.38 -13.54
CA THR A 379 26.54 4.11 -14.30
C THR A 379 27.47 4.90 -13.38
N HIS A 380 26.91 5.57 -12.37
CA HIS A 380 27.67 6.29 -11.34
C HIS A 380 28.57 5.35 -10.52
N ALA A 381 28.05 4.21 -10.07
CA ALA A 381 28.83 3.23 -9.32
C ALA A 381 30.02 2.69 -10.13
N LYS A 382 29.82 2.42 -11.43
CA LYS A 382 30.91 2.04 -12.34
C LYS A 382 31.97 3.13 -12.50
N ALA A 383 31.54 4.40 -12.62
CA ALA A 383 32.46 5.53 -12.74
C ALA A 383 33.32 5.69 -11.48
N VAL A 384 32.73 5.58 -10.28
CA VAL A 384 33.45 5.61 -9.00
C VAL A 384 34.45 4.46 -8.89
N ARG A 385 34.06 3.22 -9.23
CA ARG A 385 34.98 2.08 -9.23
C ARG A 385 36.15 2.29 -10.21
N SER A 386 35.89 2.79 -11.41
CA SER A 386 36.94 3.07 -12.41
C SER A 386 37.93 4.18 -12.00
N LEU A 387 37.51 5.08 -11.10
CA LEU A 387 38.37 6.10 -10.51
C LEU A 387 39.19 5.54 -9.33
N SER A 388 38.66 4.59 -8.58
CA SER A 388 39.40 3.85 -7.54
C SER A 388 40.46 2.91 -8.14
N THR A 389 40.15 2.19 -9.22
CA THR A 389 41.11 1.28 -9.89
C THR A 389 42.20 2.00 -10.68
N ARG A 390 42.14 3.33 -10.81
CA ARG A 390 43.24 4.14 -11.38
C ARG A 390 44.29 4.55 -10.36
N ASN A 391 44.05 4.29 -9.07
CA ASN A 391 44.97 4.60 -7.98
C ASN A 391 45.65 3.35 -7.37
N GLU A 392 45.37 2.15 -7.89
CA GLU A 392 46.01 0.91 -7.48
C GLU A 392 46.51 0.18 -8.73
N ASP A 393 47.80 -0.11 -8.74
CA ASP A 393 48.56 -0.64 -9.86
C ASP A 393 48.02 -1.98 -10.43
N ASP A 394 48.31 -2.17 -11.72
CA ASP A 394 48.02 -3.32 -12.56
C ASP A 394 48.15 -4.69 -11.86
N SER A 395 47.03 -5.40 -11.72
CA SER A 395 47.02 -6.86 -11.81
C SER A 395 45.72 -7.32 -12.46
N ASP A 396 45.88 -7.87 -13.67
CA ASP A 396 44.84 -8.54 -14.44
C ASP A 396 44.29 -9.73 -13.64
N ASP A 397 43.03 -9.65 -13.23
CA ASP A 397 42.19 -10.85 -13.12
C ASP A 397 40.77 -10.51 -13.58
N SER A 398 40.46 -10.94 -14.80
CA SER A 398 39.15 -10.81 -15.43
C SER A 398 38.18 -11.81 -14.79
N SER A 399 37.47 -11.40 -13.75
CA SER A 399 36.21 -12.03 -13.35
C SER A 399 35.07 -11.01 -13.43
N ASP A 400 34.36 -10.99 -14.56
CA ASP A 400 33.17 -10.16 -14.81
C ASP A 400 31.92 -10.58 -13.99
N ASP A 401 32.10 -11.34 -12.91
CA ASP A 401 31.04 -11.77 -11.98
C ASP A 401 31.12 -10.99 -10.66
N ASP A 402 31.05 -9.65 -10.78
CA ASP A 402 30.99 -8.73 -9.65
C ASP A 402 29.64 -8.81 -8.92
N ASP A 403 29.63 -9.58 -7.83
CA ASP A 403 28.91 -9.44 -6.56
C ASP A 403 27.69 -8.47 -6.50
N ILE A 404 26.61 -8.87 -7.18
CA ILE A 404 25.28 -8.22 -7.15
C ILE A 404 24.52 -8.49 -5.85
N SER A 405 25.00 -9.45 -5.05
CA SER A 405 24.42 -9.84 -3.76
C SER A 405 24.35 -8.67 -2.78
N SER A 406 25.39 -7.81 -2.76
CA SER A 406 25.52 -6.68 -1.84
C SER A 406 24.41 -5.62 -1.96
N TYR A 407 23.75 -5.52 -3.12
CA TYR A 407 22.64 -4.58 -3.34
C TYR A 407 21.25 -5.23 -3.16
N SER A 408 21.19 -6.54 -2.93
CA SER A 408 19.93 -7.29 -2.86
C SER A 408 19.36 -7.46 -1.45
N MET A 409 20.13 -7.12 -0.41
CA MET A 409 19.87 -7.63 0.94
C MET A 409 19.89 -6.58 2.05
N GLN A 410 19.80 -5.29 1.73
CA GLN A 410 19.89 -4.27 2.80
C GLN A 410 18.56 -3.78 3.35
N PHE A 411 17.44 -3.94 2.64
CA PHE A 411 16.12 -3.61 3.16
C PHE A 411 15.09 -4.49 2.45
N VAL A 412 14.69 -5.57 3.12
CA VAL A 412 13.38 -6.20 2.91
C VAL A 412 12.41 -5.52 3.85
#